data_AF-A0A0X8KB35-F1
#
_entry.id   AF-A0A0X8KB35-F1
#
_cell.length_a   1.000
_cell.length_b   1.000
_cell.length_c   1.000
_cell.angle_alpha   90.00
_cell.angle_beta   90.00
_cell.angle_gamma   90.00
#
_symmetry.space_group_name_H-M   'P 1'
#
loop_
_entity.id
_entity.type
_entity.pdbx_description
1 polymer ?
#
loop_
_entity_poly.entity_id
_entity_poly.type
_entity_poly.pdbx_seq_one_letter_code
_entity_poly.pdbx_strand_id
1 'polypeptide(L)'
;MKKLIATAIFIGILMSTPTTMAQHRLVDSVGVDRIAHAGVSYLICDQLRRNAGMNSFWAATTTLAIGALKEWSDGHWDGKDFAADCAGVLMYQVRF
;
A
#
# COMPACT_ATOMS: atom_id res chain seq x y z
N MET A 1 -0.92 2.18 28.26
CA MET A 1 -1.44 0.81 28.10
C MET A 1 -2.32 0.64 26.86
N LYS A 2 -3.45 1.35 26.74
CA LYS A 2 -4.35 1.23 25.56
C LYS A 2 -3.66 1.49 24.20
N LYS A 3 -2.77 2.49 24.13
CA LYS A 3 -1.98 2.81 22.92
C LYS A 3 -0.99 1.70 22.54
N LEU A 4 -0.33 1.08 23.53
CA LEU A 4 0.62 -0.01 23.30
C LEU A 4 -0.09 -1.29 22.83
N ILE A 5 -1.27 -1.56 23.36
CA ILE A 5 -2.11 -2.68 22.92
C ILE A 5 -2.57 -2.46 21.47
N ALA A 6 -2.99 -1.23 21.13
CA ALA A 6 -3.36 -0.89 19.75
C ALA A 6 -2.17 -1.05 18.77
N THR A 7 -0.97 -0.61 19.17
CA THR A 7 0.25 -0.80 18.35
C THR A 7 0.61 -2.27 18.20
N ALA A 8 0.50 -3.08 19.26
CA ALA A 8 0.78 -4.52 19.18
C ALA A 8 -0.22 -5.27 18.29
N ILE A 9 -1.50 -4.89 18.34
CA ILE A 9 -2.54 -5.45 17.46
C ILE A 9 -2.26 -5.06 16.00
N PHE A 10 -1.88 -3.81 15.74
CA PHE A 10 -1.52 -3.35 14.39
C PHE A 10 -0.32 -4.11 13.81
N ILE A 11 0.73 -4.31 14.61
CA ILE A 11 1.91 -5.11 14.22
C ILE A 11 1.51 -6.58 13.99
N GLY A 12 0.67 -7.14 14.85
CA GLY A 12 0.16 -8.51 14.69
C GLY A 12 -0.64 -8.71 13.40
N ILE A 13 -1.47 -7.74 13.02
CA ILE A 13 -2.25 -7.77 11.78
C ILE A 13 -1.31 -7.70 10.56
N LEU A 14 -0.31 -6.82 10.58
CA LEU A 14 0.70 -6.72 9.51
C LEU A 14 1.52 -8.02 9.35
N MET A 15 1.76 -8.75 10.44
CA MET A 15 2.50 -10.01 10.44
C MET A 15 1.61 -11.24 10.10
N SER A 16 0.29 -11.08 10.12
CA SER A 16 -0.69 -12.16 9.89
C SER A 16 -1.21 -12.25 8.46
N THR A 17 -0.69 -11.45 7.52
CA THR A 17 -1.07 -11.59 6.11
C THR A 17 -0.67 -12.99 5.64
N PRO A 18 -1.63 -13.84 5.23
CA PRO A 18 -1.29 -15.13 4.69
C PRO A 18 -0.45 -14.87 3.43
N THR A 19 0.70 -15.53 3.33
CA THR A 19 1.39 -15.76 2.07
C THR A 19 0.47 -16.63 1.21
N THR A 20 -0.56 -16.02 0.68
CA THR A 20 -1.38 -16.61 -0.37
C THR A 20 -0.43 -16.73 -1.55
N MET A 21 0.10 -17.94 -1.74
CA MET A 21 0.74 -18.33 -2.98
C MET A 21 -0.34 -18.31 -4.07
N ALA A 22 -0.67 -17.10 -4.53
CA ALA A 22 -1.53 -16.90 -5.66
C ALA A 22 -0.86 -17.62 -6.83
N GLN A 23 -1.59 -18.53 -7.49
CA GLN A 23 -1.18 -19.06 -8.77
C GLN A 23 -0.99 -17.87 -9.71
N HIS A 24 0.27 -17.49 -9.94
CA HIS A 24 0.77 -16.36 -10.76
C HIS A 24 -0.10 -16.07 -11.99
N ARG A 25 -0.59 -17.12 -12.66
CA ARG A 25 -1.22 -17.05 -13.97
C ARG A 25 -2.53 -16.26 -14.10
N LEU A 26 -3.27 -15.99 -13.02
CA LEU A 26 -4.52 -15.18 -13.07
C LEU A 26 -4.37 -13.77 -12.48
N VAL A 27 -3.41 -13.57 -11.56
CA VAL A 27 -3.10 -12.27 -10.95
C VAL A 27 -2.10 -11.50 -11.81
N ASP A 28 -1.17 -12.18 -12.50
CA ASP A 28 -0.21 -11.61 -13.46
C ASP A 28 -0.85 -11.03 -14.73
N SER A 29 -2.18 -10.91 -14.79
CA SER A 29 -2.76 -10.05 -15.82
C SER A 29 -2.31 -8.63 -15.49
N VAL A 30 -1.34 -8.17 -16.27
CA VAL A 30 -0.61 -6.91 -16.14
C VAL A 30 -1.54 -5.71 -15.86
N GLY A 31 -2.79 -5.75 -16.31
CA GLY A 31 -3.80 -4.74 -16.01
C GLY A 31 -4.44 -4.85 -14.62
N VAL A 32 -4.80 -6.05 -14.17
CA VAL A 32 -5.43 -6.25 -12.85
C VAL A 32 -4.44 -5.98 -11.72
N ASP A 33 -3.19 -6.42 -11.88
CA ASP A 33 -2.14 -6.22 -10.89
C ASP A 33 -1.86 -4.73 -10.64
N ARG A 34 -1.78 -3.93 -11.70
CA ARG A 34 -1.60 -2.46 -11.58
C ARG A 34 -2.81 -1.75 -11.02
N ILE A 35 -4.02 -2.19 -11.34
CA ILE A 35 -5.23 -1.65 -10.71
C ILE A 35 -5.22 -1.97 -9.20
N ALA A 36 -4.75 -3.15 -8.82
CA ALA A 36 -4.60 -3.52 -7.42
C ALA A 36 -3.56 -2.64 -6.72
N HIS A 37 -2.39 -2.41 -7.32
CA HIS A 37 -1.38 -1.46 -6.81
C HIS A 37 -1.97 -0.05 -6.57
N ALA A 38 -2.62 0.53 -7.59
CA ALA A 38 -3.25 1.83 -7.45
C ALA A 38 -4.35 1.86 -6.37
N GLY A 39 -5.20 0.83 -6.32
CA GLY A 39 -6.29 0.74 -5.35
C GLY A 39 -5.80 0.55 -3.91
N VAL A 40 -4.80 -0.30 -3.70
CA VAL A 40 -4.18 -0.52 -2.38
C VAL A 40 -3.45 0.75 -1.93
N SER A 41 -2.71 1.41 -2.83
CA SER A 41 -2.05 2.67 -2.52
C SER A 41 -3.03 3.79 -2.16
N TYR A 42 -4.17 3.88 -2.86
CA TYR A 42 -5.25 4.79 -2.46
C TYR A 42 -5.75 4.48 -1.04
N LEU A 43 -6.02 3.21 -0.74
CA LEU A 43 -6.53 2.79 0.56
C LEU A 43 -5.54 3.07 1.68
N ILE A 44 -4.25 2.75 1.50
CA ILE A 44 -3.19 3.03 2.49
C ILE A 44 -3.14 4.53 2.78
N CYS A 45 -3.12 5.36 1.73
CA CYS A 45 -3.08 6.81 1.87
C CYS A 45 -4.31 7.34 2.64
N ASP A 46 -5.49 6.78 2.38
CA ASP A 46 -6.72 7.10 3.12
C ASP A 46 -6.64 6.74 4.59
N GLN A 47 -6.19 5.52 4.91
CA GLN A 47 -6.10 5.05 6.29
C GLN A 47 -5.06 5.84 7.08
N LEU A 48 -3.93 6.19 6.47
CA LEU A 48 -2.92 7.03 7.11
C LEU A 48 -3.44 8.43 7.43
N ARG A 49 -4.23 9.01 6.53
CA ARG A 49 -4.79 10.36 6.74
C ARG A 49 -5.97 10.38 7.71
N ARG A 50 -6.94 9.47 7.55
CA ARG A 50 -8.18 9.46 8.34
C ARG A 50 -8.02 8.82 9.72
N ASN A 51 -7.19 7.78 9.83
CA ASN A 51 -7.11 6.95 11.02
C ASN A 51 -5.76 7.05 11.75
N ALA A 52 -4.66 7.31 11.03
CA ALA A 52 -3.34 7.53 11.66
C ALA A 52 -3.03 9.02 11.93
N GLY A 53 -3.91 9.94 11.51
CA GLY A 53 -3.77 11.38 11.77
C GLY A 53 -2.62 12.05 11.00
N MET A 54 -2.11 11.40 9.94
CA MET A 54 -1.09 12.01 9.09
C MET A 54 -1.68 13.14 8.25
N ASN A 55 -0.87 14.18 8.00
CA ASN A 55 -1.22 15.17 6.98
C ASN A 55 -1.07 14.58 5.56
N SER A 56 -1.59 15.28 4.55
CA SER A 56 -1.56 14.81 3.16
C SER A 56 -0.16 14.46 2.66
N PHE A 57 0.84 15.25 3.05
CA PHE A 57 2.22 15.05 2.63
C PHE A 57 2.78 13.75 3.21
N TRP A 58 2.69 13.56 4.53
CA TRP A 58 3.21 12.37 5.20
C TRP A 58 2.45 11.11 4.81
N ALA A 59 1.12 11.17 4.64
CA ALA A 59 0.34 10.03 4.15
C ALA A 59 0.79 9.59 2.76
N ALA A 60 1.01 10.53 1.84
CA ALA A 60 1.51 10.24 0.50
C ALA A 60 2.94 9.68 0.54
N THR A 61 3.87 10.35 1.24
CA THR A 61 5.26 9.90 1.35
C THR A 61 5.38 8.51 1.96
N THR A 62 4.65 8.23 3.04
CA THR A 62 4.65 6.91 3.66
C THR A 62 4.07 5.84 2.74
N THR A 63 2.99 6.15 2.00
CA THR A 63 2.41 5.21 1.03
C THR A 63 3.41 4.89 -0.09
N LEU A 64 4.08 5.89 -0.67
CA LEU A 64 5.08 5.68 -1.70
C LEU A 64 6.30 4.90 -1.18
N ALA A 65 6.71 5.15 0.07
CA ALA A 65 7.78 4.39 0.70
C ALA A 65 7.39 2.91 0.86
N ILE A 66 6.13 2.60 1.19
CA ILE A 66 5.64 1.22 1.26
C ILE A 66 5.68 0.55 -0.12
N GLY A 67 5.21 1.23 -1.18
CA GLY A 67 5.28 0.70 -2.55
C GLY A 67 6.71 0.43 -3.00
N ALA A 68 7.64 1.38 -2.76
CA ALA A 68 9.05 1.19 -3.07
C ALA A 68 9.70 0.04 -2.28
N LEU A 69 9.33 -0.13 -1.00
CA LEU A 69 9.82 -1.24 -0.18
C LEU A 69 9.27 -2.59 -0.65
N LYS A 70 8.02 -2.64 -1.12
CA LYS A 70 7.43 -3.84 -1.74
C LYS A 70 8.25 -4.25 -2.96
N GLU A 71 8.47 -3.33 -3.91
CA GLU A 71 9.25 -3.60 -5.13
C GLU A 71 10.69 -4.06 -4.79
N TRP A 72 11.29 -3.45 -3.78
CA TRP A 72 12.59 -3.91 -3.28
C TRP A 72 12.52 -5.34 -2.72
N SER A 73 11.47 -5.66 -1.96
CA SER A 73 11.30 -6.98 -1.33
C SER A 73 11.00 -8.11 -2.32
N ASP A 74 10.44 -7.78 -3.48
CA ASP A 74 10.18 -8.73 -4.57
C ASP A 74 11.48 -9.17 -5.28
N GLY A 75 12.62 -8.53 -4.98
CA GLY A 75 13.92 -8.86 -5.56
C GLY A 75 14.13 -8.34 -6.98
N HIS A 76 13.12 -7.69 -7.57
CA HIS A 76 13.21 -6.96 -8.82
C HIS A 76 12.32 -5.72 -8.77
N TRP A 77 12.79 -4.63 -9.37
CA TRP A 77 12.03 -3.39 -9.43
C TRP A 77 11.16 -3.32 -10.70
N ASP A 78 9.83 -3.34 -10.57
CA ASP A 78 8.91 -3.00 -11.66
C ASP A 78 8.44 -1.54 -11.54
N GLY A 79 9.01 -0.68 -12.40
CA GLY A 79 8.66 0.74 -12.44
C GLY A 79 7.21 1.01 -12.83
N LYS A 80 6.51 0.06 -13.46
CA LYS A 80 5.09 0.23 -13.84
C LYS A 80 4.17 0.02 -12.66
N ASP A 81 4.53 -0.88 -11.75
CA ASP A 81 3.75 -1.17 -10.55
C ASP A 81 3.96 -0.06 -9.52
N PHE A 82 5.20 0.41 -9.38
CA PHE A 82 5.48 1.64 -8.61
C PHE A 82 4.79 2.88 -9.20
N ALA A 83 4.69 2.99 -10.53
CA ALA A 83 3.93 4.08 -11.17
C ALA A 83 2.42 3.97 -10.89
N ALA A 84 1.88 2.75 -10.80
CA ALA A 84 0.50 2.53 -10.39
C ALA A 84 0.27 2.91 -8.93
N ASP A 85 1.22 2.63 -8.03
CA ASP A 85 1.17 3.12 -6.64
C ASP A 85 1.13 4.65 -6.57
N CYS A 86 1.97 5.32 -7.38
CA CYS A 86 1.94 6.78 -7.52
C CYS A 86 0.58 7.29 -8.00
N ALA A 87 -0.03 6.62 -8.99
CA ALA A 87 -1.36 6.97 -9.49
C ALA A 87 -2.44 6.83 -8.41
N GLY A 88 -2.36 5.77 -7.57
CA GLY A 88 -3.25 5.58 -6.42
C GLY A 88 -3.15 6.71 -5.39
N VAL A 89 -1.93 7.11 -5.04
CA VAL A 89 -1.68 8.24 -4.14
C VAL A 89 -2.21 9.55 -4.75
N LEU A 90 -1.96 9.81 -6.03
CA LEU A 90 -2.45 11.00 -6.72
C LEU A 90 -3.99 11.05 -6.74
N MET A 91 -4.64 9.95 -7.08
CA MET A 91 -6.10 9.82 -7.06
C MET A 91 -6.69 10.15 -5.69
N TYR A 92 -6.01 9.79 -4.60
CA TYR A 92 -6.45 10.16 -3.24
C TYR A 92 -6.30 11.66 -2.95
N GLN A 93 -5.26 12.30 -3.48
CA GLN A 93 -4.96 13.71 -3.22
C GLN A 93 -5.85 14.65 -4.02
N VAL A 94 -6.29 14.21 -5.21
CA VAL A 94 -7.26 14.96 -6.03
C VAL A 94 -8.61 14.96 -5.31
N ARG A 95 -9.10 16.16 -5.00
CA ARG A 95 -10.45 16.36 -4.45
C ARG A 95 -11.40 16.66 -5.61
N PHE A 96 -12.41 15.82 -5.78
CA PHE A 96 -13.58 16.12 -6.61
C PHE A 96 -14.65 16.81 -5.79
#